data_AF-A0ABD1INM1-F1
#
_entry.id   AF-A0ABD1INM1-F1
#
_cell.length_a   1.000
_cell.length_b   1.000
_cell.length_c   1.000
_cell.angle_alpha   90.00
_cell.angle_beta   90.00
_cell.angle_gamma   90.00
#
_symmetry.space_group_name_H-M   'P 1'
#
loop_
_entity.id
_entity.type
_entity.pdbx_description
1 polymer ?
#
loop_
_entity_poly.entity_id
_entity_poly.type
_entity_poly.pdbx_seq_one_letter_code
_entity_poly.pdbx_strand_id
1 'polypeptide(L)'
;MEGKGSILIILFVLYSQSFLCSSQDFDFFYFVQQWPASYCDTRRSCCYPTTGKPNEDFSIHGLWPNYNNGKWPQNCDAASSLDISQISDLMKGMEKDWVTLACPSGDGTKFWGHEWEKHGTCTSLDEHAYFESALDLKNKANLLQHLKHAGIHPGNFFTMESIKRAIKEGCNTPC
;
A
#
# COMPACT_ATOMS: atom_id res chain seq x y z
N MET A 1 -14.20 65.38 40.81
CA MET A 1 -14.86 64.16 41.31
C MET A 1 -15.80 63.72 40.20
N GLU A 2 -15.30 62.94 39.25
CA GLU A 2 -15.30 61.45 39.26
C GLU A 2 -16.72 60.90 39.04
N GLY A 3 -17.01 59.98 38.11
CA GLY A 3 -16.16 59.20 37.24
C GLY A 3 -16.94 58.71 36.00
N LYS A 4 -16.20 58.40 34.94
CA LYS A 4 -16.69 57.84 33.69
C LYS A 4 -16.95 56.34 33.89
N GLY A 5 -18.20 55.90 33.75
CA GLY A 5 -18.54 54.47 33.70
C GLY A 5 -18.10 53.87 32.38
N SER A 6 -16.97 53.15 32.38
CA SER A 6 -16.47 52.41 31.22
C SER A 6 -17.10 51.02 31.21
N ILE A 7 -17.91 50.72 30.20
CA ILE A 7 -18.51 49.40 29.98
C ILE A 7 -17.42 48.49 29.43
N LEU A 8 -16.90 47.58 30.26
CA LEU A 8 -16.01 46.50 29.79
C LEU A 8 -16.88 45.36 29.21
N ILE A 9 -17.04 45.34 27.89
CA ILE A 9 -17.54 44.16 27.18
C ILE A 9 -16.34 43.22 26.99
N ILE A 10 -16.23 42.20 27.82
CA ILE A 10 -15.24 41.13 27.65
C ILE A 10 -15.74 40.23 26.52
N LEU A 11 -15.28 40.49 25.30
CA LEU A 11 -15.43 39.59 24.16
C LEU A 11 -14.50 38.38 24.37
N PHE A 12 -15.04 37.30 24.94
CA PHE A 12 -14.40 35.98 24.86
C PHE A 12 -14.50 35.51 23.40
N VAL A 13 -13.47 35.81 22.61
CA VAL A 13 -13.26 35.18 21.31
C VAL A 13 -12.89 33.73 21.59
N LEU A 14 -13.87 32.83 21.47
CA LEU A 14 -13.64 31.40 21.39
C LEU A 14 -12.79 31.15 20.14
N TYR A 15 -11.47 31.12 20.32
CA TYR A 15 -10.52 30.75 19.29
C TYR A 15 -10.65 29.24 19.09
N SER A 16 -11.65 28.82 18.31
CA SER A 16 -11.73 27.45 17.81
C SER A 16 -10.52 27.24 16.91
N GLN A 17 -9.44 26.68 17.48
CA GLN A 17 -8.39 26.10 16.66
C GLN A 17 -9.00 24.88 16.01
N SER A 18 -9.60 25.09 14.85
CA SER A 18 -9.85 24.05 13.88
C SER A 18 -8.48 23.44 13.59
N PHE A 19 -8.19 22.29 14.18
CA PHE A 19 -7.10 21.45 13.71
C PHE A 19 -7.45 21.10 12.27
N LEU A 20 -6.87 21.83 11.32
CA LEU A 20 -6.88 21.45 9.92
C LEU A 20 -6.09 20.15 9.86
N CYS A 21 -6.81 19.02 9.85
CA CYS A 21 -6.26 17.77 9.40
C CYS A 21 -5.95 17.98 7.92
N SER A 22 -4.73 18.41 7.60
CA SER A 22 -4.24 18.44 6.23
C SER A 22 -4.04 16.98 5.81
N SER A 23 -5.11 16.34 5.33
CA SER A 23 -4.94 15.17 4.48
C SER A 23 -4.18 15.66 3.25
N GLN A 24 -2.95 15.17 3.08
CA GLN A 24 -2.13 15.53 1.94
C GLN A 24 -2.73 14.80 0.73
N ASP A 25 -3.49 15.54 -0.07
CA ASP A 25 -4.17 15.02 -1.26
C ASP A 25 -3.15 14.39 -2.23
N PHE A 26 -3.53 13.38 -3.00
CA PHE A 26 -2.69 12.73 -4.02
C PHE A 26 -3.54 12.41 -5.26
N ASP A 27 -2.89 12.23 -6.42
CA ASP A 27 -3.60 12.16 -7.70
C ASP A 27 -4.05 10.73 -8.07
N PHE A 28 -3.21 9.72 -7.82
CA PHE A 28 -3.49 8.32 -8.16
C PHE A 28 -2.67 7.35 -7.34
N PHE A 29 -2.98 6.05 -7.45
CA PHE A 29 -2.19 4.98 -6.85
C PHE A 29 -1.35 4.24 -7.89
N TYR A 30 -0.09 3.94 -7.54
CA TYR A 30 0.58 2.77 -8.08
C TYR A 30 0.26 1.56 -7.21
N PHE A 31 -0.48 0.60 -7.77
CA PHE A 31 -0.57 -0.73 -7.19
C PHE A 31 0.55 -1.61 -7.75
N VAL A 32 1.52 -1.95 -6.90
CA VAL A 32 2.76 -2.61 -7.30
C VAL A 32 2.77 -4.05 -6.83
N GLN A 33 2.96 -4.95 -7.78
CA GLN A 33 3.15 -6.38 -7.54
C GLN A 33 4.56 -6.79 -7.97
N GLN A 34 5.09 -7.82 -7.33
CA GLN A 34 6.40 -8.40 -7.62
C GLN A 34 6.28 -9.90 -7.94
N TRP A 35 7.24 -10.43 -8.69
CA TRP A 35 7.35 -11.87 -8.94
C TRP A 35 8.40 -12.47 -7.98
N PRO A 36 8.00 -13.27 -6.97
CA PRO A 36 8.92 -13.78 -5.96
C PRO A 36 10.15 -14.51 -6.51
N ALA A 37 9.98 -15.31 -7.57
CA ALA A 37 11.11 -16.04 -8.14
C ALA A 37 12.17 -15.08 -8.75
N SER A 38 11.75 -13.97 -9.36
CA SER A 38 12.69 -12.97 -9.90
C SER A 38 13.36 -12.14 -8.81
N TYR A 39 12.74 -11.97 -7.64
CA TYR A 39 13.41 -11.37 -6.48
C TYR A 39 14.54 -12.27 -5.99
N CYS A 40 14.29 -13.58 -5.93
CA CYS A 40 15.20 -14.56 -5.33
C CYS A 40 16.28 -15.11 -6.28
N ASP A 41 16.15 -14.92 -7.60
CA ASP A 41 17.14 -15.33 -8.61
C ASP A 41 18.14 -14.22 -8.94
N THR A 42 18.63 -13.51 -7.91
CA THR A 42 19.63 -12.45 -8.06
C THR A 42 20.86 -12.73 -7.20
N ARG A 43 21.87 -11.85 -7.28
CA ARG A 43 23.03 -11.91 -6.36
C ARG A 43 22.71 -11.48 -4.93
N ARG A 44 21.53 -10.92 -4.68
CA ARG A 44 21.09 -10.52 -3.34
C ARG A 44 20.52 -11.74 -2.62
N SER A 45 20.67 -11.76 -1.30
CA SER A 45 20.04 -12.79 -0.48
C SER A 45 18.51 -12.66 -0.54
N CYS A 46 17.84 -13.80 -0.60
CA CYS A 46 16.40 -13.94 -0.44
C CYS A 46 16.14 -14.99 0.63
N CYS A 47 15.16 -14.73 1.50
CA CYS A 47 14.72 -15.64 2.53
C CYS A 47 13.21 -15.82 2.40
N TYR A 48 12.74 -17.07 2.45
CA TYR A 48 11.30 -17.30 2.49
C TYR A 48 10.70 -16.85 3.83
N PRO A 49 9.43 -16.43 3.86
CA PRO A 49 8.71 -16.13 5.09
C PRO A 49 8.75 -17.28 6.10
N THR A 50 8.42 -16.97 7.36
CA THR A 50 8.26 -17.98 8.42
C THR A 50 7.14 -18.98 8.11
N THR A 51 6.18 -18.60 7.26
CA THR A 51 5.10 -19.45 6.75
C THR A 51 5.56 -20.42 5.65
N GLY A 52 6.82 -20.34 5.20
CA GLY A 52 7.41 -21.21 4.20
C GLY A 52 7.54 -20.58 2.82
N LYS A 53 7.82 -21.39 1.81
CA LYS A 53 7.99 -20.93 0.43
C LYS A 53 6.66 -20.32 -0.07
N PRO A 54 6.66 -19.07 -0.58
CA PRO A 54 5.45 -18.46 -1.14
C PRO A 54 4.90 -19.24 -2.35
N ASN A 55 3.62 -19.02 -2.62
CA ASN A 55 2.98 -19.52 -3.84
C ASN A 55 3.74 -19.04 -5.08
N GLU A 56 3.72 -19.85 -6.15
CA GLU A 56 4.19 -19.42 -7.47
C GLU A 56 3.15 -18.50 -8.11
N ASP A 57 3.00 -17.31 -7.54
CA ASP A 57 2.15 -16.22 -8.00
C ASP A 57 2.83 -14.87 -7.74
N PHE A 58 2.35 -13.82 -8.40
CA PHE A 58 2.72 -12.45 -8.03
C PHE A 58 2.34 -12.20 -6.58
N SER A 59 3.15 -11.45 -5.85
CA SER A 59 2.82 -10.93 -4.53
C SER A 59 2.72 -9.42 -4.56
N ILE A 60 1.99 -8.85 -3.61
CA ILE A 60 1.91 -7.41 -3.41
C ILE A 60 3.28 -6.93 -2.93
N HIS A 61 3.74 -5.82 -3.51
CA HIS A 61 4.81 -5.02 -2.94
C HIS A 61 4.22 -3.86 -2.15
N GLY A 62 3.31 -3.09 -2.76
CA GLY A 62 2.61 -2.02 -2.06
C GLY A 62 1.60 -1.25 -2.89
N LEU A 63 0.87 -0.36 -2.21
CA LEU A 63 -0.15 0.53 -2.77
C LEU A 63 0.27 1.97 -2.49
N TRP A 64 0.77 2.67 -3.51
CA TRP A 64 1.52 3.91 -3.31
C TRP A 64 0.76 5.12 -3.84
N PRO A 65 0.34 6.08 -2.99
CA PRO A 65 -0.17 7.36 -3.48
C PRO A 65 0.91 8.10 -4.26
N ASN A 66 0.52 8.77 -5.35
CA ASN A 66 1.44 9.43 -6.27
C ASN A 66 0.82 10.68 -6.87
N TYR A 67 1.67 11.56 -7.40
CA TYR A 67 1.26 12.78 -8.09
C TYR A 67 1.47 12.66 -9.60
N ASN A 68 0.64 13.36 -10.37
CA ASN A 68 0.73 13.46 -11.83
C ASN A 68 2.06 14.06 -12.30
N ASN A 69 2.78 14.79 -11.42
CA ASN A 69 4.09 15.35 -11.71
C ASN A 69 5.26 14.36 -11.50
N GLY A 70 4.98 13.10 -11.14
CA GLY A 70 5.96 12.04 -10.92
C GLY A 70 6.64 12.04 -9.54
N LYS A 71 6.27 12.97 -8.64
CA LYS A 71 6.62 12.90 -7.21
C LYS A 71 5.58 12.10 -6.44
N TRP A 72 5.84 11.82 -5.17
CA TRP A 72 4.89 11.13 -4.29
C TRP A 72 4.97 11.67 -2.86
N PRO A 73 3.85 11.65 -2.11
CA PRO A 73 3.91 11.84 -0.66
C PRO A 73 4.48 10.58 0.00
N GLN A 74 5.20 10.76 1.12
CA GLN A 74 5.68 9.63 1.93
C GLN A 74 5.86 10.05 3.39
N ASN A 75 5.71 9.09 4.32
CA ASN A 75 5.90 9.30 5.76
C ASN A 75 5.03 10.45 6.32
N CYS A 76 3.75 10.48 5.95
CA CYS A 76 2.88 11.63 6.18
C CYS A 76 2.36 11.75 7.62
N ASP A 77 2.35 10.64 8.36
CA ASP A 77 2.08 10.63 9.79
C ASP A 77 3.13 9.80 10.54
N ALA A 78 4.04 10.47 11.24
CA ALA A 78 5.09 9.83 12.02
C ALA A 78 4.58 9.21 13.33
N ALA A 79 3.36 9.54 13.78
CA ALA A 79 2.74 8.97 14.96
C ALA A 79 1.91 7.71 14.63
N SER A 80 1.58 7.49 13.36
CA SER A 80 0.81 6.33 12.90
C SER A 80 1.74 5.16 12.56
N SER A 81 2.05 4.34 13.56
CA SER A 81 2.69 3.03 13.37
C SER A 81 1.64 1.94 13.14
N LEU A 82 2.02 0.87 12.45
CA LEU A 82 1.17 -0.30 12.23
C LEU A 82 0.63 -0.89 13.54
N ASP A 83 -0.68 -1.08 13.63
CA ASP A 83 -1.37 -1.81 14.68
C ASP A 83 -1.97 -3.10 14.12
N ILE A 84 -1.22 -4.21 14.24
CA ILE A 84 -1.61 -5.55 13.77
C ILE A 84 -3.02 -5.96 14.23
N SER A 85 -3.51 -5.45 15.37
CA SER A 85 -4.87 -5.78 15.83
C SER A 85 -5.96 -5.27 14.88
N GLN A 86 -5.71 -4.15 14.17
CA GLN A 86 -6.61 -3.57 13.17
C GLN A 86 -6.75 -4.42 11.92
N ILE A 87 -5.78 -5.29 11.62
CA ILE A 87 -5.76 -6.12 10.40
C ILE A 87 -5.81 -7.63 10.69
N SER A 88 -6.20 -8.00 11.91
CA SER A 88 -6.15 -9.39 12.39
C SER A 88 -6.97 -10.36 11.52
N ASP A 89 -8.07 -9.90 10.95
CA ASP A 89 -8.92 -10.64 10.01
C ASP A 89 -8.29 -10.80 8.61
N LEU A 90 -7.39 -9.89 8.23
CA LEU A 90 -6.71 -9.89 6.93
C LEU A 90 -5.42 -10.73 6.92
N MET A 91 -4.92 -11.15 8.09
CA MET A 91 -3.62 -11.81 8.26
C MET A 91 -3.39 -12.98 7.31
N LYS A 92 -4.42 -13.80 7.08
CA LYS A 92 -4.33 -14.97 6.19
C LYS A 92 -4.10 -14.57 4.73
N GLY A 93 -4.68 -13.45 4.29
CA GLY A 93 -4.44 -12.85 2.99
C GLY A 93 -3.06 -12.20 2.93
N MET A 94 -2.67 -11.46 3.96
CA MET A 94 -1.37 -10.80 4.07
C MET A 94 -0.20 -11.80 3.98
N GLU A 95 -0.24 -12.88 4.76
CA GLU A 95 0.78 -13.94 4.76
C GLU A 95 0.87 -14.71 3.43
N LYS A 96 -0.23 -14.74 2.66
CA LYS A 96 -0.31 -15.46 1.39
C LYS A 96 0.11 -14.60 0.20
N ASP A 97 -0.39 -13.36 0.17
CA ASP A 97 -0.40 -12.51 -1.02
C ASP A 97 0.50 -11.27 -0.87
N TRP A 98 0.90 -10.86 0.34
CA TRP A 98 1.82 -9.72 0.60
C TRP A 98 3.09 -10.17 1.34
N VAL A 99 3.80 -11.15 0.77
CA VAL A 99 4.95 -11.80 1.44
C VAL A 99 6.20 -10.93 1.50
N THR A 100 6.97 -11.07 2.58
CA THR A 100 8.36 -10.59 2.65
C THR A 100 9.33 -11.62 2.08
N LEU A 101 10.36 -11.15 1.37
CA LEU A 101 11.45 -11.99 0.83
C LEU A 101 12.83 -11.54 1.34
N ALA A 102 12.87 -10.53 2.20
CA ALA A 102 14.09 -10.01 2.77
C ALA A 102 14.69 -10.99 3.78
N CYS A 103 16.01 -10.92 3.97
CA CYS A 103 16.72 -11.72 4.98
C CYS A 103 16.99 -10.93 6.26
N PRO A 104 16.96 -11.57 7.44
CA PRO A 104 16.57 -12.97 7.67
C PRO A 104 15.06 -13.20 7.44
N SER A 105 14.65 -14.47 7.40
CA SER A 105 13.22 -14.85 7.33
C SER A 105 12.39 -14.09 8.35
N GLY A 106 11.20 -13.64 7.94
CA GLY A 106 10.28 -12.89 8.79
C GLY A 106 8.83 -13.25 8.50
N ASP A 107 7.94 -12.84 9.40
CA ASP A 107 6.49 -13.05 9.31
C ASP A 107 5.77 -12.04 8.40
N GLY A 108 6.48 -10.99 7.94
CA GLY A 108 5.95 -9.95 7.07
C GLY A 108 5.60 -8.66 7.81
N THR A 109 5.42 -8.68 9.13
CA THR A 109 4.95 -7.52 9.91
C THR A 109 5.83 -6.28 9.73
N LYS A 110 7.16 -6.44 9.74
CA LYS A 110 8.11 -5.35 9.46
C LYS A 110 7.94 -4.76 8.06
N PHE A 111 7.65 -5.60 7.07
CA PHE A 111 7.45 -5.13 5.70
C PHE A 111 6.12 -4.39 5.56
N TRP A 112 5.04 -4.93 6.11
CA TRP A 112 3.74 -4.26 6.12
C TRP A 112 3.79 -2.95 6.88
N GLY A 113 4.49 -2.89 8.02
CA GLY A 113 4.69 -1.66 8.78
C GLY A 113 5.46 -0.61 8.00
N HIS A 114 6.50 -1.01 7.26
CA HIS A 114 7.20 -0.10 6.35
C HIS A 114 6.27 0.48 5.28
N GLU A 115 5.46 -0.36 4.64
CA GLU A 115 4.53 0.08 3.59
C GLU A 115 3.41 0.96 4.15
N TRP A 116 2.88 0.65 5.34
CA TRP A 116 1.92 1.50 6.03
C TRP A 116 2.53 2.87 6.37
N GLU A 117 3.61 2.89 7.16
CA GLU A 117 4.23 4.12 7.66
C GLU A 117 4.69 5.03 6.51
N LYS A 118 5.24 4.44 5.44
CA LYS A 118 5.77 5.21 4.31
C LYS A 118 4.71 5.61 3.30
N HIS A 119 3.72 4.76 3.02
CA HIS A 119 2.76 4.97 1.93
C HIS A 119 1.30 5.04 2.42
N GLY A 120 0.88 4.12 3.29
CA GLY A 120 -0.47 4.08 3.84
C GLY A 120 -0.86 5.35 4.61
N THR A 121 0.04 5.90 5.44
CA THR A 121 -0.18 7.15 6.18
C THR A 121 -0.38 8.38 5.30
N CYS A 122 -0.03 8.29 4.02
CA CYS A 122 -0.22 9.35 3.03
C CYS A 122 -1.53 9.21 2.24
N THR A 123 -2.37 8.24 2.61
CA THR A 123 -3.70 8.07 2.05
C THR A 123 -4.74 8.65 2.99
N SER A 124 -5.99 8.75 2.52
CA SER A 124 -7.14 9.04 3.38
C SER A 124 -7.79 7.77 3.94
N LEU A 125 -7.16 6.59 3.75
CA LEU A 125 -7.66 5.31 4.24
C LEU A 125 -7.16 5.08 5.66
N ASP A 126 -7.98 4.42 6.48
CA ASP A 126 -7.48 3.81 7.70
C ASP A 126 -6.62 2.57 7.39
N GLU A 127 -5.96 2.05 8.42
CA GLU A 127 -5.02 0.93 8.28
C GLU A 127 -5.69 -0.31 7.67
N HIS A 128 -6.86 -0.69 8.18
CA HIS A 128 -7.59 -1.86 7.66
C HIS A 128 -7.97 -1.67 6.20
N ALA A 129 -8.58 -0.53 5.85
CA ALA A 129 -9.00 -0.23 4.49
C ALA A 129 -7.83 -0.17 3.49
N TYR A 130 -6.65 0.30 3.92
CA TYR A 130 -5.44 0.30 3.08
C TYR A 130 -4.99 -1.11 2.70
N PHE A 131 -4.88 -1.99 3.70
CA PHE A 131 -4.46 -3.38 3.46
C PHE A 131 -5.53 -4.20 2.74
N GLU A 132 -6.81 -4.02 3.11
CA GLU A 132 -7.93 -4.67 2.43
C GLU A 132 -7.96 -4.26 0.95
N SER A 133 -7.84 -2.98 0.64
CA SER A 133 -7.83 -2.47 -0.75
C SER A 133 -6.72 -3.09 -1.59
N ALA A 134 -5.51 -3.25 -1.04
CA ALA A 134 -4.40 -3.87 -1.75
C ALA A 134 -4.64 -5.37 -2.02
N LEU A 135 -5.19 -6.10 -1.04
CA LEU A 135 -5.59 -7.51 -1.21
C LEU A 135 -6.69 -7.65 -2.27
N ASP A 136 -7.67 -6.75 -2.25
CA ASP A 136 -8.75 -6.68 -3.23
C ASP A 136 -8.22 -6.42 -4.65
N LEU A 137 -7.31 -5.46 -4.80
CA LEU A 137 -6.66 -5.16 -6.07
C LEU A 137 -5.81 -6.35 -6.55
N LYS A 138 -5.15 -7.08 -5.66
CA LYS A 138 -4.41 -8.31 -6.01
C LYS A 138 -5.33 -9.37 -6.60
N ASN A 139 -6.48 -9.60 -5.95
CA ASN A 139 -7.47 -10.56 -6.41
C ASN A 139 -8.09 -10.14 -7.75
N LYS A 140 -8.41 -8.86 -7.92
CA LYS A 140 -8.96 -8.31 -9.17
C LYS A 140 -7.97 -8.36 -10.32
N ALA A 141 -6.71 -8.00 -10.07
CA ALA A 141 -5.68 -7.92 -11.11
C ALA A 141 -5.21 -9.29 -11.61
N ASN A 142 -5.19 -10.32 -10.75
CA ASN A 142 -4.99 -11.74 -11.10
C ASN A 142 -3.96 -12.01 -12.21
N LEU A 143 -2.78 -11.37 -12.10
CA LEU A 143 -1.83 -11.22 -13.20
C LEU A 143 -1.40 -12.57 -13.78
N LEU A 144 -1.10 -13.55 -12.93
CA LEU A 144 -0.65 -14.85 -13.39
C LEU A 144 -1.72 -15.58 -14.20
N GLN A 145 -3.00 -15.46 -13.85
CA GLN A 145 -4.06 -16.11 -14.61
C GLN A 145 -4.19 -15.51 -16.01
N HIS A 146 -4.16 -14.18 -16.13
CA HIS A 146 -4.20 -13.52 -17.44
C HIS A 146 -2.99 -13.86 -18.31
N LEU A 147 -1.80 -13.92 -17.71
CA LEU A 147 -0.59 -14.37 -18.41
C LEU A 147 -0.73 -15.82 -18.89
N LYS A 148 -1.18 -16.74 -18.01
CA LYS A 148 -1.40 -18.15 -18.37
C LYS A 148 -2.44 -18.30 -19.50
N HIS A 149 -3.54 -17.54 -19.47
CA HIS A 149 -4.55 -17.56 -20.53
C HIS A 149 -3.99 -17.10 -21.88
N ALA A 150 -2.99 -16.21 -21.88
CA ALA A 150 -2.27 -15.78 -23.07
C ALA A 150 -1.11 -16.71 -23.47
N GLY A 151 -0.99 -17.88 -22.85
CA GLY A 151 0.11 -18.84 -23.10
C GLY A 151 1.46 -18.43 -22.50
N ILE A 152 1.46 -17.46 -21.57
CA ILE A 152 2.65 -16.97 -20.88
C ILE A 152 2.78 -17.71 -19.55
N HIS A 153 3.71 -18.67 -19.52
CA HIS A 153 4.01 -19.50 -18.35
C HIS A 153 5.42 -19.23 -17.82
N PRO A 154 5.64 -19.23 -16.49
CA PRO A 154 6.98 -19.18 -15.92
C PRO A 154 7.92 -20.24 -16.55
N GLY A 155 9.20 -19.89 -16.71
CA GLY A 155 10.23 -20.79 -17.26
C GLY A 155 10.53 -20.64 -18.76
N ASN A 156 9.78 -19.78 -19.47
CA ASN A 156 10.03 -19.47 -20.89
C ASN A 156 10.39 -17.98 -21.08
N PHE A 157 10.86 -17.63 -22.28
CA PHE A 157 11.15 -16.25 -22.66
C PHE A 157 9.99 -15.64 -23.44
N PHE A 158 9.63 -14.40 -23.09
CA PHE A 158 8.54 -13.66 -23.73
C PHE A 158 8.96 -12.23 -24.03
N THR A 159 8.30 -11.62 -25.00
CA THR A 159 8.52 -10.20 -25.31
C THR A 159 7.81 -9.32 -24.27
N MET A 160 8.37 -8.14 -24.01
CA MET A 160 7.70 -7.14 -23.18
C MET A 160 6.30 -6.80 -23.71
N GLU A 161 6.16 -6.69 -25.03
CA GLU A 161 4.89 -6.36 -25.67
C GLU A 161 3.83 -7.46 -25.51
N SER A 162 4.21 -8.74 -25.55
CA SER A 162 3.26 -9.83 -25.26
C SER A 162 2.78 -9.82 -23.81
N ILE A 163 3.67 -9.54 -22.85
CA ILE A 163 3.31 -9.46 -21.43
C ILE A 163 2.36 -8.28 -21.18
N LYS A 164 2.71 -7.10 -21.67
CA LYS A 164 1.87 -5.89 -21.52
C LYS A 164 0.49 -6.07 -22.13
N ARG A 165 0.40 -6.69 -23.31
CA ARG A 165 -0.87 -6.96 -23.98
C ARG A 165 -1.76 -7.89 -23.16
N ALA A 166 -1.21 -9.02 -22.70
CA ALA A 166 -1.95 -9.98 -21.89
C ALA A 166 -2.51 -9.35 -20.60
N ILE A 167 -1.71 -8.54 -19.90
CA ILE A 167 -2.17 -7.82 -18.70
C ILE A 167 -3.23 -6.79 -19.06
N LYS A 168 -3.02 -6.00 -20.12
CA LYS A 168 -3.97 -4.97 -20.55
C LYS A 168 -5.32 -5.58 -20.93
N GLU A 169 -5.34 -6.68 -21.67
CA GLU A 169 -6.57 -7.35 -22.07
C GLU A 169 -7.28 -7.95 -20.85
N GLY A 170 -6.54 -8.61 -19.96
CA GLY A 170 -7.09 -9.20 -18.74
C GLY A 170 -7.74 -8.20 -17.79
N CYS A 171 -7.04 -7.09 -17.51
CA CYS A 171 -7.50 -6.08 -16.56
C CYS A 171 -8.56 -5.11 -17.14
N ASN A 172 -8.75 -5.04 -18.46
CA ASN A 172 -9.79 -4.19 -19.08
C ASN A 172 -11.10 -4.94 -19.37
N THR A 173 -11.14 -6.26 -19.19
CA THR A 173 -12.41 -6.99 -19.18
C THR A 173 -13.17 -6.68 -17.89
N PRO A 174 -14.46 -6.30 -17.95
CA PRO A 174 -15.29 -6.23 -16.74
C PRO A 174 -15.24 -7.58 -16.02
N CYS A 175 -14.93 -7.56 -14.72
CA CYS A 175 -15.03 -8.74 -13.87
C CYS A 175 -16.46 -9.28 -13.85
#